data_AF-A0A920AN60-F1
#
_entry.id   AF-A0A920AN60-F1
#
_cell.length_a   1.000
_cell.length_b   1.000
_cell.length_c   1.000
_cell.angle_alpha   90.00
_cell.angle_beta   90.00
_cell.angle_gamma   90.00
#
_symmetry.space_group_name_H-M   'P 1'
#
loop_
_entity.id
_entity.type
_entity.pdbx_description
1 polymer ?
#
loop_
_entity_poly.entity_id
_entity_poly.type
_entity_poly.pdbx_seq_one_letter_code
_entity_poly.pdbx_strand_id
1 'polypeptide(L)'
;MSEHIGEQAAGQLREDIELVTEVYPSLIQCLSNGEQQPVFFGSALNNFGVQELLDAFIEIAPPPLAKKSEERLVNPNEKNFSGFVFKIHANMDPKHRDRLAFVKIVSGTFLRNTPYLHVRLDKKLKFSSPNAFFADRKEVVSTSFPGDIVGIHDTGNFKIGDT
;
A
#
# COMPACT_ATOMS: atom_id res chain seq x y z
N MET A 1 -7.61 -37.57 -2.02
CA MET A 1 -6.19 -37.15 -2.16
C MET A 1 -5.42 -38.12 -3.05
N SER A 2 -5.23 -39.38 -2.66
CA SER A 2 -4.56 -40.39 -3.51
C SER A 2 -5.21 -40.57 -4.89
N GLU A 3 -6.54 -40.44 -5.01
CA GLU A 3 -7.24 -40.48 -6.30
C GLU A 3 -6.93 -39.30 -7.23
N HIS A 4 -6.45 -38.16 -6.70
CA HIS A 4 -6.26 -36.93 -7.48
C HIS A 4 -4.78 -36.69 -7.86
N ILE A 5 -3.85 -37.14 -7.02
CA ILE A 5 -2.40 -36.91 -7.21
C ILE A 5 -1.57 -38.21 -7.23
N GLY A 6 -2.22 -39.37 -7.13
CA GLY A 6 -1.56 -40.67 -7.02
C GLY A 6 -1.08 -40.99 -5.60
N GLU A 7 -0.89 -42.27 -5.31
CA GLU A 7 -0.50 -42.73 -3.96
C GLU A 7 0.87 -42.23 -3.52
N GLN A 8 1.86 -42.21 -4.41
CA GLN A 8 3.21 -41.77 -4.06
C GLN A 8 3.26 -40.30 -3.62
N ALA A 9 2.68 -39.39 -4.42
CA ALA A 9 2.64 -37.97 -4.08
C ALA A 9 1.74 -37.70 -2.86
N ALA A 10 0.65 -38.46 -2.71
CA ALA A 10 -0.21 -38.36 -1.54
C ALA A 10 0.49 -38.86 -0.25
N GLY A 11 1.35 -39.87 -0.34
CA GLY A 11 2.19 -40.31 0.77
C GLY A 11 3.12 -39.19 1.22
N GLN A 12 3.93 -38.66 0.30
CA GLN A 12 4.88 -37.59 0.58
C GLN A 12 4.20 -36.34 1.18
N LEU A 13 3.06 -35.92 0.61
CA LEU A 13 2.35 -34.74 1.10
C LEU A 13 1.86 -34.91 2.56
N ARG A 14 1.47 -36.12 2.97
CA ARG A 14 1.06 -36.35 4.37
C ARG A 14 2.25 -36.23 5.32
N GLU A 15 3.38 -36.83 4.96
CA GLU A 15 4.63 -36.76 5.74
C GLU A 15 5.12 -35.30 5.86
N ASP A 16 5.09 -34.54 4.76
CA ASP A 16 5.50 -33.14 4.75
C ASP A 16 4.59 -32.26 5.62
N ILE A 17 3.26 -32.49 5.57
CA ILE A 17 2.29 -31.76 6.42
C ILE A 17 2.52 -32.07 7.90
N GLU A 18 2.75 -33.33 8.25
CA GLU A 18 3.03 -33.76 9.64
C GLU A 18 4.29 -33.05 10.16
N LEU A 19 5.38 -33.07 9.38
CA LEU A 19 6.61 -32.38 9.72
C LEU A 19 6.39 -30.88 9.92
N VAL A 20 5.66 -30.23 9.00
CA VAL A 20 5.42 -28.79 9.07
C VAL A 20 4.59 -28.43 10.31
N THR A 21 3.58 -29.24 10.63
CA THR A 21 2.67 -28.97 11.76
C THR A 21 3.36 -29.16 13.11
N GLU A 22 4.29 -30.11 13.22
CA GLU A 22 5.03 -30.37 14.45
C GLU A 22 6.22 -29.40 14.65
N VAL A 23 6.86 -28.94 13.57
CA VAL A 23 8.07 -28.11 13.65
C VAL A 23 7.76 -26.61 13.66
N TYR A 24 6.80 -26.15 12.87
CA TYR A 24 6.52 -24.73 12.70
C TYR A 24 5.34 -24.26 13.56
N PRO A 25 5.41 -23.05 14.12
CA PRO A 25 4.30 -22.49 14.86
C PRO A 25 3.11 -22.20 13.94
N SER A 26 1.91 -22.22 14.51
CA SER A 26 0.72 -21.71 13.83
C SER A 26 0.86 -20.21 13.51
N LEU A 27 0.21 -19.78 12.44
CA LEU A 27 0.22 -18.39 12.00
C LEU A 27 -0.46 -17.48 13.02
N ILE A 28 0.22 -16.42 13.46
CA ILE A 28 -0.37 -15.39 14.31
C ILE A 28 -1.19 -14.43 13.44
N GLN A 29 -2.42 -14.16 13.85
CA GLN A 29 -3.41 -13.34 13.11
C GLN A 29 -2.99 -11.87 12.88
N CYS A 30 -1.92 -11.39 13.53
CA CYS A 30 -1.39 -10.04 13.37
C CYS A 30 0.13 -10.07 13.23
N LEU A 31 0.60 -10.13 11.99
CA LEU A 31 2.04 -10.16 11.65
C LEU A 31 2.73 -8.79 11.79
N SER A 32 2.20 -7.90 12.63
CA SER A 32 2.52 -6.48 12.68
C SER A 32 3.99 -6.18 13.01
N ASN A 33 4.67 -7.12 13.68
CA ASN A 33 6.07 -6.97 14.09
C ASN A 33 7.08 -7.62 13.13
N GLY A 34 6.61 -8.30 12.08
CA GLY A 34 7.49 -9.00 11.12
C GLY A 34 8.20 -10.24 11.71
N GLU A 35 7.72 -10.77 12.83
CA GLU A 35 8.30 -11.95 13.50
C GLU A 35 7.98 -13.27 12.78
N GLN A 36 6.90 -13.30 12.01
CA GLN A 36 6.48 -14.43 11.19
C GLN A 36 6.20 -13.96 9.76
N GLN A 37 6.44 -14.84 8.79
CA GLN A 37 6.16 -14.61 7.38
C GLN A 37 5.42 -15.82 6.80
N PRO A 38 4.15 -15.68 6.38
CA PRO A 38 3.41 -16.77 5.77
C PRO A 38 4.01 -17.09 4.40
N VAL A 39 4.19 -18.38 4.14
CA VAL A 39 4.75 -18.89 2.90
C VAL A 39 3.65 -19.52 2.06
N PHE A 40 3.58 -19.12 0.79
CA PHE A 40 2.62 -19.63 -0.18
C PHE A 40 3.39 -20.32 -1.31
N PHE A 41 2.86 -21.44 -1.78
CA PHE A 41 3.40 -22.17 -2.92
C PHE A 41 2.47 -22.02 -4.11
N GLY A 42 3.02 -21.70 -5.28
CA GLY A 42 2.23 -21.48 -6.48
C GLY A 42 3.08 -21.19 -7.70
N SER A 43 2.42 -20.91 -8.82
CA SER A 43 3.03 -20.46 -10.06
C SER A 43 2.27 -19.25 -10.58
N ALA A 44 2.86 -18.07 -10.45
CA ALA A 44 2.28 -16.83 -10.98
C ALA A 44 2.09 -16.90 -12.50
N LEU A 45 3.00 -17.56 -13.23
CA LEU A 45 2.92 -17.73 -14.68
C LEU A 45 1.67 -18.55 -15.09
N ASN A 46 1.30 -19.53 -14.28
CA ASN A 46 0.13 -20.38 -14.51
C ASN A 46 -1.12 -19.91 -13.75
N ASN A 47 -1.05 -18.74 -13.09
CA ASN A 47 -2.09 -18.21 -12.22
C ASN A 47 -2.60 -19.22 -11.15
N PHE A 48 -1.67 -19.98 -10.57
CA PHE A 48 -1.97 -21.00 -9.55
C PHE A 48 -1.39 -20.57 -8.20
N GLY A 49 -2.18 -20.65 -7.12
CA GLY A 49 -1.77 -20.22 -5.77
C GLY A 49 -1.89 -18.70 -5.53
N VAL A 50 -2.27 -17.93 -6.56
CA VAL A 50 -2.39 -16.45 -6.47
C VAL A 50 -3.63 -16.04 -5.68
N GLN A 51 -4.73 -16.77 -5.83
CA GLN A 51 -5.96 -16.48 -5.12
C GLN A 51 -5.77 -16.68 -3.62
N GLU A 52 -5.19 -17.81 -3.21
CA GLU A 52 -4.93 -18.15 -1.81
C GLU A 52 -4.01 -17.11 -1.14
N LEU A 53 -3.00 -16.61 -1.89
CA LEU A 53 -2.15 -15.52 -1.45
C LEU A 53 -2.95 -14.22 -1.22
N LEU A 54 -3.84 -13.84 -2.16
CA LEU A 54 -4.63 -12.61 -2.07
C LEU A 54 -5.68 -12.68 -0.96
N ASP A 55 -6.36 -13.82 -0.81
CA ASP A 55 -7.34 -14.03 0.25
C ASP A 55 -6.69 -13.90 1.63
N ALA A 56 -5.55 -14.57 1.83
CA ALA A 56 -4.79 -14.45 3.07
C ALA A 56 -4.23 -13.03 3.26
N PHE A 57 -3.79 -12.35 2.19
CA PHE A 57 -3.32 -10.96 2.27
C PHE A 57 -4.41 -10.03 2.78
N ILE A 58 -5.66 -10.16 2.30
CA ILE A 58 -6.78 -9.34 2.78
C ILE A 58 -7.08 -9.62 4.26
N GLU A 59 -6.94 -10.87 4.71
CA GLU A 59 -7.20 -11.26 6.10
C GLU A 59 -6.14 -10.74 7.08
N ILE A 60 -4.85 -10.84 6.72
CA ILE A 60 -3.74 -10.61 7.65
C ILE A 60 -3.07 -9.24 7.50
N ALA A 61 -3.24 -8.55 6.36
CA ALA A 61 -2.58 -7.28 6.12
C ALA A 61 -3.14 -6.19 7.05
N PRO A 62 -2.27 -5.36 7.64
CA PRO A 62 -2.74 -4.31 8.52
C PRO A 62 -3.51 -3.25 7.73
N PRO A 63 -4.57 -2.66 8.31
CA PRO A 63 -5.18 -1.45 7.78
C PRO A 63 -4.18 -0.28 7.82
N PRO A 64 -4.51 0.90 7.26
CA PRO A 64 -3.69 2.10 7.39
C PRO A 64 -3.25 2.30 8.85
N LEU A 65 -1.94 2.36 9.08
CA LEU A 65 -1.36 2.50 10.41
C LEU A 65 -1.07 3.95 10.75
N ALA A 66 -1.05 4.24 12.05
CA ALA A 66 -0.65 5.55 12.55
C ALA A 66 0.80 5.88 12.14
N LYS A 67 1.06 7.16 11.83
CA LYS A 67 2.37 7.63 11.40
C LYS A 67 2.93 8.62 12.41
N LYS A 68 4.18 8.40 12.82
CA LYS A 68 4.91 9.32 13.70
C LYS A 68 5.30 10.57 12.90
N SER A 69 4.84 11.74 13.33
CA SER A 69 5.39 13.04 12.93
C SER A 69 6.41 13.51 13.97
N GLU A 70 7.03 14.67 13.74
CA GLU A 70 7.95 15.28 14.72
C GLU A 70 7.25 15.63 16.04
N GLU A 71 6.01 16.12 15.97
CA GLU A 71 5.26 16.59 17.13
C GLU A 71 4.49 15.48 17.85
N ARG A 72 3.89 14.54 17.10
CA ARG A 72 2.98 13.54 17.67
C ARG A 72 2.76 12.33 16.76
N LEU A 73 2.06 11.34 17.28
CA LEU A 73 1.50 10.27 16.48
C LEU A 73 0.22 10.76 15.78
N VAL A 74 0.13 10.54 14.47
CA VAL A 74 -1.06 10.87 13.66
C VAL A 74 -1.82 9.59 13.35
N ASN A 75 -3.07 9.52 13.81
CA ASN A 75 -3.93 8.36 13.63
C ASN A 75 -4.73 8.46 12.32
N PRO A 76 -4.93 7.35 11.60
CA PRO A 76 -5.70 7.34 10.35
C PRO A 76 -7.15 7.77 10.53
N ASN A 77 -7.72 7.54 11.70
CA ASN A 77 -9.11 7.88 12.03
C ASN A 77 -9.32 9.37 12.35
N GLU A 78 -8.26 10.20 12.32
CA GLU A 78 -8.42 11.65 12.51
C GLU A 78 -9.22 12.27 11.37
N LYS A 79 -10.10 13.22 11.69
CA LYS A 79 -10.97 13.89 10.71
C LYS A 79 -10.21 14.82 9.77
N ASN A 80 -9.15 15.45 10.27
CA ASN A 80 -8.37 16.42 9.49
C ASN A 80 -7.44 15.69 8.54
N PHE A 81 -7.35 16.21 7.31
CA PHE A 81 -6.43 15.69 6.31
C PHE A 81 -4.99 15.87 6.74
N SER A 82 -4.20 14.80 6.61
CA SER A 82 -2.74 14.87 6.61
C SER A 82 -2.18 13.86 5.62
N GLY A 83 -1.03 14.18 5.05
CA GLY A 83 -0.30 13.31 4.16
C GLY A 83 1.12 13.82 3.98
N PHE A 84 1.98 13.00 3.39
CA PHE A 84 3.36 13.42 3.11
C PHE A 84 3.84 12.92 1.75
N VAL A 85 4.72 13.69 1.12
CA VAL A 85 5.37 13.34 -0.14
C VAL A 85 6.44 12.29 0.14
N PHE A 86 6.28 11.08 -0.38
CA PHE A 86 7.29 10.00 -0.19
C PHE A 86 8.11 9.72 -1.45
N LYS A 87 7.63 10.14 -2.63
CA LYS A 87 8.28 9.95 -3.91
C LYS A 87 7.99 11.13 -4.82
N ILE A 88 8.97 11.54 -5.61
CA ILE A 88 8.78 12.51 -6.69
C ILE A 88 9.33 11.88 -7.96
N HIS A 89 8.53 11.90 -9.02
CA HIS A 89 8.92 11.43 -10.33
C HIS A 89 8.97 12.63 -11.29
N ALA A 90 10.13 12.86 -11.90
CA ALA A 90 10.38 13.99 -12.79
C ALA A 90 10.48 13.53 -14.24
N ASN A 91 10.28 14.46 -15.18
CA ASN A 91 10.45 14.26 -16.62
C ASN A 91 9.52 13.18 -17.21
N MET A 92 8.24 13.22 -16.84
CA MET A 92 7.25 12.34 -17.46
C MET A 92 6.99 12.66 -18.93
N ASP A 93 7.14 13.92 -19.33
CA ASP A 93 7.11 14.38 -20.71
C ASP A 93 8.45 15.07 -21.02
N PRO A 94 9.18 14.73 -22.08
CA PRO A 94 10.38 15.46 -22.47
C PRO A 94 10.12 16.93 -22.84
N LYS A 95 8.90 17.28 -23.28
CA LYS A 95 8.53 18.63 -23.76
C LYS A 95 8.08 19.57 -22.64
N HIS A 96 7.56 19.01 -21.55
CA HIS A 96 7.11 19.75 -20.37
C HIS A 96 7.90 19.21 -19.19
N ARG A 97 8.63 20.06 -18.44
CA ARG A 97 9.35 19.64 -17.21
C ARG A 97 8.37 19.31 -16.07
N ASP A 98 7.46 18.38 -16.33
CA ASP A 98 6.42 17.95 -15.42
C ASP A 98 7.01 17.01 -14.39
N ARG A 99 6.78 17.37 -13.13
CA ARG A 99 7.08 16.54 -11.97
C ARG A 99 5.76 16.14 -11.33
N LEU A 100 5.74 14.95 -10.78
CA LEU A 100 4.62 14.43 -10.03
C LEU A 100 5.11 14.01 -8.64
N ALA A 101 4.55 14.63 -7.62
CA ALA A 101 4.79 14.26 -6.24
C ALA A 101 3.71 13.26 -5.79
N PHE A 102 4.15 12.14 -5.23
CA PHE A 102 3.29 11.10 -4.68
C PHE A 102 3.13 11.34 -3.18
N VAL A 103 1.91 11.68 -2.79
CA VAL A 103 1.52 11.91 -1.40
C VAL A 103 0.83 10.67 -0.88
N LYS A 104 1.34 10.13 0.24
CA LYS A 104 0.64 9.10 1.02
C LYS A 104 -0.28 9.80 2.00
N ILE A 105 -1.56 9.47 1.97
CA ILE A 105 -2.53 10.00 2.93
C ILE A 105 -2.39 9.25 4.24
N VAL A 106 -2.22 10.01 5.33
CA VAL A 106 -2.07 9.48 6.69
C VAL A 106 -3.39 9.56 7.45
N SER A 107 -4.14 10.66 7.34
CA SER A 107 -5.42 10.83 8.03
C SER A 107 -6.39 11.70 7.24
N GLY A 108 -7.67 11.67 7.64
CA GLY A 108 -8.72 12.48 7.05
C GLY A 108 -8.99 12.18 5.59
N THR A 109 -9.66 13.12 4.92
CA THR A 109 -10.10 12.95 3.53
C THR A 109 -9.46 13.99 2.62
N PHE A 110 -8.77 13.51 1.59
CA PHE A 110 -8.32 14.37 0.50
C PHE A 110 -9.49 14.66 -0.44
N LEU A 111 -9.66 15.92 -0.80
CA LEU A 111 -10.71 16.43 -1.65
C LEU A 111 -10.08 17.30 -2.73
N ARG A 112 -10.42 17.01 -3.98
CA ARG A 112 -10.01 17.81 -5.12
C ARG A 112 -10.45 19.26 -4.94
N ASN A 113 -9.63 20.19 -5.42
CA ASN A 113 -9.91 21.63 -5.39
C ASN A 113 -10.06 22.24 -3.97
N THR A 114 -9.67 21.52 -2.93
CA THR A 114 -9.61 22.03 -1.55
C THR A 114 -8.23 22.62 -1.26
N PRO A 115 -8.15 23.77 -0.57
CA PRO A 115 -6.88 24.33 -0.15
C PRO A 115 -6.31 23.55 1.05
N TYR A 116 -5.07 23.09 0.93
CA TYR A 116 -4.31 22.40 1.97
C TYR A 116 -3.09 23.22 2.37
N LEU A 117 -2.75 23.20 3.66
CA LEU A 117 -1.53 23.84 4.14
C LEU A 117 -0.33 22.96 3.78
N HIS A 118 0.61 23.49 3.01
CA HIS A 118 1.95 22.93 2.89
C HIS A 118 2.81 23.49 4.02
N VAL A 119 3.20 22.63 4.97
CA VAL A 119 3.81 23.04 6.25
C VAL A 119 5.16 23.74 6.05
N ARG A 120 6.08 23.14 5.29
CA ARG A 120 7.42 23.73 5.06
C ARG A 120 7.39 25.09 4.36
N LEU A 121 6.44 25.29 3.45
CA LEU A 121 6.31 26.55 2.72
C LEU A 121 5.42 27.57 3.43
N ASP A 122 4.72 27.16 4.49
CA ASP A 122 3.68 27.91 5.18
C ASP A 122 2.67 28.56 4.21
N LYS A 123 2.23 27.78 3.22
CA LYS A 123 1.35 28.25 2.13
C LYS A 123 0.20 27.29 1.90
N LYS A 124 -0.98 27.86 1.62
CA LYS A 124 -2.12 27.10 1.16
C LYS A 124 -1.99 26.79 -0.33
N LEU A 125 -1.95 25.51 -0.68
CA LEU A 125 -1.92 25.01 -2.05
C LEU A 125 -3.26 24.35 -2.38
N LYS A 126 -3.71 24.53 -3.62
CA LYS A 126 -4.94 23.91 -4.13
C LYS A 126 -4.59 23.02 -5.31
N PHE A 127 -5.10 21.79 -5.29
CA PHE A 127 -4.81 20.80 -6.32
C PHE A 127 -6.05 20.58 -7.19
N SER A 128 -5.98 21.07 -8.44
CA SER A 128 -7.09 21.03 -9.39
C SER A 128 -7.15 19.77 -10.24
N SER A 129 -6.02 19.07 -10.39
CA SER A 129 -5.93 17.82 -11.15
C SER A 129 -5.07 16.78 -10.41
N PRO A 130 -5.50 16.32 -9.21
CA PRO A 130 -4.84 15.22 -8.53
C PRO A 130 -5.14 13.92 -9.28
N ASN A 131 -4.10 13.14 -9.58
CA ASN A 131 -4.22 11.83 -10.20
C ASN A 131 -4.17 10.77 -9.10
N ALA A 132 -5.18 9.91 -8.97
CA ALA A 132 -4.97 8.66 -8.25
C ALA A 132 -4.48 7.60 -9.23
N PHE A 133 -3.71 6.66 -8.69
CA PHE A 133 -3.18 5.55 -9.45
C PHE A 133 -4.05 4.32 -9.21
N PHE A 134 -5.01 4.09 -10.10
CA PHE A 134 -5.77 2.85 -10.15
C PHE A 134 -5.21 1.98 -11.27
N ALA A 135 -4.42 0.96 -10.90
CA ALA A 135 -3.76 0.04 -11.84
C ALA A 135 -3.04 0.79 -12.98
N ASP A 136 -3.44 0.57 -14.24
CA ASP A 136 -2.81 1.15 -15.43
C ASP A 136 -3.37 2.53 -15.84
N ARG A 137 -4.35 3.08 -15.09
CA ARG A 137 -5.03 4.34 -15.46
C ARG A 137 -4.75 5.45 -14.45
N LYS A 138 -4.31 6.59 -14.98
CA LYS A 138 -4.33 7.87 -14.26
C LYS A 138 -5.74 8.43 -14.37
N GLU A 139 -6.49 8.38 -13.28
CA GLU A 139 -7.81 9.02 -13.21
C GLU A 139 -7.78 10.20 -12.26
N VAL A 140 -8.49 11.27 -12.65
CA VAL A 140 -8.66 12.43 -11.79
C VAL A 140 -9.65 12.06 -10.71
N VAL A 141 -9.16 11.97 -9.48
CA VAL A 141 -9.99 11.57 -8.34
C VAL A 141 -10.53 12.78 -7.60
N SER A 142 -11.80 12.69 -7.21
CA SER A 142 -12.47 13.70 -6.39
C SER A 142 -12.15 13.56 -4.90
N THR A 143 -12.02 12.32 -4.41
CA THR A 143 -11.90 11.99 -2.98
C THR A 143 -10.94 10.82 -2.74
N SER A 144 -10.07 10.92 -1.72
CA SER A 144 -9.16 9.83 -1.31
C SER A 144 -9.02 9.73 0.22
N PHE A 145 -8.66 8.56 0.72
CA PHE A 145 -8.71 8.18 2.14
C PHE A 145 -7.34 7.76 2.70
N PRO A 146 -7.19 7.61 4.02
CA PRO A 146 -5.94 7.14 4.63
C PRO A 146 -5.49 5.80 4.03
N GLY A 147 -4.21 5.70 3.68
CA GLY A 147 -3.65 4.55 2.96
C GLY A 147 -3.53 4.77 1.45
N ASP A 148 -4.38 5.62 0.85
CA ASP A 148 -4.31 5.92 -0.58
C ASP A 148 -3.06 6.75 -0.93
N ILE A 149 -2.67 6.65 -2.20
CA ILE A 149 -1.58 7.42 -2.78
C ILE A 149 -2.15 8.33 -3.87
N VAL A 150 -1.97 9.64 -3.70
CA VAL A 150 -2.37 10.66 -4.66
C VAL A 150 -1.15 11.30 -5.32
N GLY A 151 -1.18 11.39 -6.64
CA GLY A 151 -0.20 12.12 -7.44
C GLY A 151 -0.63 13.56 -7.66
N ILE A 152 0.15 14.51 -7.17
CA ILE A 152 -0.09 15.95 -7.38
C ILE A 152 0.97 16.52 -8.33
N HIS A 153 0.55 17.40 -9.23
CA HIS A 153 1.47 18.11 -10.12
C HIS A 153 2.40 19.01 -9.30
N ASP A 154 3.69 18.88 -9.57
CA ASP A 154 4.75 19.58 -8.87
C ASP A 154 5.44 20.53 -9.86
N THR A 155 5.32 21.83 -9.61
CA THR A 155 6.02 22.88 -10.36
C THR A 155 7.46 23.12 -9.88
N GLY A 156 7.98 22.21 -9.03
CA GLY A 156 9.31 22.28 -8.41
C GLY A 156 9.28 22.75 -6.95
N ASN A 157 8.09 22.86 -6.36
CA ASN A 157 7.90 23.34 -4.99
C ASN A 157 8.02 22.22 -3.96
N PHE A 158 7.73 20.96 -4.34
CA PHE A 158 7.74 19.83 -3.43
C PHE A 158 9.13 19.17 -3.29
N LYS A 159 9.37 18.64 -2.10
CA LYS A 159 10.49 17.79 -1.71
C LYS A 159 9.98 16.52 -1.03
N ILE A 160 10.79 15.47 -1.06
CA ILE A 160 10.51 14.24 -0.31
C ILE A 160 10.49 14.61 1.18
N GLY A 161 9.45 14.14 1.88
CA GLY A 161 9.17 14.45 3.28
C GLY A 161 8.24 15.65 3.49
N ASP A 162 7.89 16.41 2.45
CA ASP A 162 6.96 17.53 2.60
C ASP A 162 5.59 17.04 3.10
N THR A 163 5.04 17.76 4.08
CA THR A 163 3.73 17.54 4.70
C THR A 163 2.80 18.70 4.35
#